data_AF-A0A8T0RGR6-F1
#
_entry.id   AF-A0A8T0RGR6-F1
#
_cell.length_a   1.000
_cell.length_b   1.000
_cell.length_c   1.000
_cell.angle_alpha   90.00
_cell.angle_beta   90.00
_cell.angle_gamma   90.00
#
_symmetry.space_group_name_H-M   'P 1'
#
loop_
_entity.id
_entity.type
_entity.pdbx_description
1 polymer ?
#
loop_
_entity_poly.entity_id
_entity_poly.type
_entity_poly.pdbx_seq_one_letter_code
_entity_poly.pdbx_strand_id
1 'polypeptide(L)'
;MAVPQVDKKMLSELESMGFPTTRSIRALHFSGNSNLESAVNWLLEHESDPDIDQLPLIPREIPIECGDTSNEVRNDIQGMRDPVQEQKREERTETGRQNETSQLERELNADEQEEEDRKRILALYKQKRDEEGRAREQKRNQLQDDQRERIRASKDLMEAKRTLEENQRKRMMESRIADQEEEKRARERIRQRIADDRAERRRRLGLPQENPAGASVPIITPTKQVKPVERVVTSEQLRDCLRTLKKNHKDDSARVTRAYQTLLKIIANIVKNPAEDKFRRIRLSNPIFKDRVGNLQGGTEFLELCGFQRLSASGYLVMPRDRIDMTLLNAAGVEIASAMENPYFGLLSK
;
A
#
# COMPACT_ATOMS: atom_id res chain seq x y z
N MET A 1 8.13 25.17 10.17
CA MET A 1 7.54 24.07 10.97
C MET A 1 6.39 24.67 11.75
N ALA A 2 5.14 24.37 11.38
CA ALA A 2 3.98 24.90 12.09
C ALA A 2 3.62 23.94 13.23
N VAL A 3 3.71 24.42 14.47
CA VAL A 3 3.28 23.67 15.66
C VAL A 3 1.74 23.64 15.65
N PRO A 4 1.10 22.48 15.88
CA PRO A 4 -0.36 22.41 15.97
C PRO A 4 -0.88 23.39 17.02
N GLN A 5 -2.02 24.03 16.75
CA GLN A 5 -2.64 24.95 17.71
C GLN A 5 -3.32 24.10 18.80
N VAL A 6 -2.71 24.05 19.98
CA VAL A 6 -3.14 23.24 21.13
C VAL A 6 -3.51 24.17 22.29
N ASP A 7 -4.47 23.77 23.13
CA ASP A 7 -4.82 24.52 24.34
C ASP A 7 -3.62 24.59 25.30
N LYS A 8 -3.19 25.82 25.61
CA LYS A 8 -2.02 26.10 26.45
C LYS A 8 -2.25 25.71 27.91
N LYS A 9 -3.49 25.74 28.41
CA LYS A 9 -3.80 25.38 29.80
C LYS A 9 -3.60 23.88 30.01
N MET A 10 -4.22 23.06 29.16
CA MET A 10 -4.07 21.60 29.22
C MET A 10 -2.63 21.14 28.97
N LEU A 11 -1.92 21.82 28.07
CA LEU A 11 -0.50 21.54 27.83
C LEU A 11 0.36 21.79 29.08
N SER A 12 0.11 22.89 29.79
CA SER A 12 0.82 23.20 31.04
C SER A 12 0.51 22.19 32.15
N GLU A 13 -0.71 21.66 32.22
CA GLU A 13 -1.08 20.62 33.19
C GLU A 13 -0.40 19.28 32.91
N LEU A 14 -0.34 18.87 31.64
CA LEU A 14 0.40 17.65 31.24
C LEU A 14 1.90 17.78 31.52
N GLU A 15 2.49 18.96 31.30
CA GLU A 15 3.89 19.23 31.66
C GLU A 15 4.10 19.18 33.17
N SER A 16 3.15 19.72 33.96
CA SER A 16 3.20 19.64 35.42
C SER A 16 3.09 18.20 35.95
N MET A 17 2.48 17.28 35.19
CA MET A 17 2.44 15.84 35.51
C MET A 17 3.71 15.09 35.07
N GLY A 18 4.66 15.77 34.42
CA GLY A 18 5.94 15.20 34.01
C GLY A 18 5.97 14.61 32.60
N PHE A 19 4.92 14.83 31.79
CA PHE A 19 4.91 14.39 30.39
C PHE A 19 5.69 15.36 29.49
N PRO A 20 6.55 14.88 28.57
CA PRO A 20 7.28 15.74 27.65
C PRO A 20 6.36 16.56 26.74
N THR A 21 6.66 17.85 26.55
CA THR A 21 5.88 18.81 25.73
C THR A 21 5.52 18.25 24.34
N THR A 22 6.46 17.57 23.69
CA THR A 22 6.26 16.96 22.36
C THR A 22 5.14 15.91 22.36
N ARG A 23 5.13 15.05 23.39
CA ARG A 23 4.11 14.01 23.55
C ARG A 23 2.76 14.62 23.94
N SER A 24 2.77 15.59 24.84
CA SER A 24 1.58 16.35 25.26
C SER A 24 0.88 17.05 24.09
N ILE A 25 1.64 17.71 23.21
CA ILE A 25 1.11 18.34 21.98
C ILE A 25 0.46 17.30 21.07
N ARG A 26 1.10 16.13 20.89
CA ARG A 26 0.59 15.06 20.04
C ARG A 26 -0.69 14.45 20.63
N ALA A 27 -0.70 14.19 21.93
CA ALA A 27 -1.84 13.66 22.64
C ALA A 27 -3.05 14.59 22.58
N LEU A 28 -2.85 15.89 22.83
CA LEU A 28 -3.91 16.89 22.75
C LEU A 28 -4.43 17.08 21.31
N HIS A 29 -3.56 16.93 20.32
CA HIS A 29 -3.96 16.95 18.92
C HIS A 29 -4.84 15.75 18.54
N PHE A 30 -4.53 14.54 19.02
CA PHE A 30 -5.33 13.33 18.73
C PHE A 30 -6.56 13.18 19.62
N SER A 31 -6.55 13.72 20.85
CA SER A 31 -7.71 13.77 21.74
C SER A 31 -8.69 14.91 21.40
N GLY A 32 -8.27 15.83 20.51
CA GLY A 32 -9.11 16.91 20.02
C GLY A 32 -9.37 18.03 21.04
N ASN A 33 -8.44 18.27 21.98
CA ASN A 33 -8.55 19.27 23.06
C ASN A 33 -9.85 19.17 23.91
N SER A 34 -10.45 17.99 24.02
CA SER A 34 -11.77 17.82 24.65
C SER A 34 -11.71 17.70 26.18
N ASN A 35 -10.69 17.01 26.73
CA ASN A 35 -10.47 16.85 28.15
C ASN A 35 -8.98 16.48 28.43
N LEU A 36 -8.53 16.67 29.67
CA LEU A 36 -7.18 16.31 30.10
C LEU A 36 -7.00 14.77 30.18
N GLU A 37 -8.00 14.07 30.72
CA GLU A 37 -7.94 12.63 30.96
C GLU A 37 -7.84 11.79 29.67
N SER A 38 -8.53 12.16 28.58
CA SER A 38 -8.38 11.43 27.31
C SER A 38 -7.04 11.74 26.63
N ALA A 39 -6.43 12.89 26.89
CA ALA A 39 -5.04 13.14 26.45
C ALA A 39 -4.06 12.24 27.21
N VAL A 40 -4.23 12.08 28.53
CA VAL A 40 -3.43 11.14 29.34
C VAL A 40 -3.66 9.69 28.92
N ASN A 41 -4.92 9.28 28.70
CA ASN A 41 -5.23 7.93 28.24
C ASN A 41 -4.58 7.62 26.88
N TRP A 42 -4.62 8.60 25.95
CA TRP A 42 -3.94 8.46 24.66
C TRP A 42 -2.42 8.31 24.81
N LEU A 43 -1.79 9.07 25.73
CA LEU A 43 -0.37 8.94 26.03
C LEU A 43 0.00 7.54 26.55
N LEU A 44 -0.82 6.98 27.44
CA LEU A 44 -0.60 5.66 28.02
C LEU A 44 -0.76 4.55 26.97
N GLU A 45 -1.75 4.67 26.09
CA GLU A 45 -1.98 3.68 25.02
C GLU A 45 -0.87 3.65 23.97
N HIS A 46 -0.15 4.76 23.78
CA HIS A 46 0.85 4.92 22.72
C HIS A 46 2.29 5.08 23.27
N GLU A 47 2.52 4.87 24.57
CA GLU A 47 3.84 5.09 25.22
C GLU A 47 4.96 4.22 24.62
N SER A 48 4.62 3.05 24.07
CA SER A 48 5.56 2.10 23.47
C SER A 48 5.89 2.37 21.99
N ASP A 49 5.28 3.38 21.38
CA ASP A 49 5.49 3.69 19.97
C ASP A 49 6.80 4.45 19.74
N PRO A 50 7.75 3.92 18.93
CA PRO A 50 9.05 4.53 18.69
C PRO A 50 8.99 5.86 17.92
N ASP A 51 7.82 6.23 17.40
CA ASP A 51 7.55 7.49 16.71
C ASP A 51 6.78 8.51 17.57
N ILE A 52 6.47 8.23 18.84
CA ILE A 52 5.70 9.13 19.71
C ILE A 52 6.40 10.49 19.95
N ASP A 53 7.73 10.50 19.93
CA ASP A 53 8.56 11.70 20.06
C ASP A 53 8.75 12.46 18.73
N GLN A 54 8.20 11.93 17.63
CA GLN A 54 8.25 12.61 16.34
C GLN A 54 7.06 13.56 16.19
N LEU A 55 7.37 14.84 15.98
CA LEU A 55 6.39 15.91 15.81
C LEU A 55 5.56 15.68 14.53
N PRO A 56 4.23 15.52 14.60
CA PRO A 56 3.42 15.26 13.41
C PRO A 56 3.29 16.51 12.51
N LEU A 57 3.51 16.35 11.20
CA LEU A 57 3.45 17.39 10.17
C LEU A 57 2.08 17.42 9.48
N ILE A 58 0.98 17.69 10.20
CA ILE A 58 -0.34 17.90 9.58
C ILE A 58 -1.14 18.95 10.36
N PRO A 59 -1.53 20.09 9.74
CA PRO A 59 -2.50 21.00 10.32
C PRO A 59 -3.92 20.41 10.18
N ARG A 60 -4.50 19.94 11.29
CA ARG A 60 -5.97 19.90 11.44
C ARG A 60 -6.36 21.11 12.29
N GLU A 61 -6.94 22.12 11.67
CA GLU A 61 -7.61 23.21 12.38
C GLU A 61 -8.92 22.66 12.97
N ILE A 62 -8.99 22.53 14.29
CA ILE A 62 -10.23 22.25 15.02
C ILE A 62 -10.57 23.55 15.78
N PRO A 63 -11.79 24.11 15.63
CA PRO A 63 -12.17 25.35 16.28
C PRO A 63 -12.14 25.20 17.80
N ILE A 64 -11.41 26.08 18.48
CA ILE A 64 -11.38 26.18 19.94
C ILE A 64 -12.42 27.21 20.35
N GLU A 65 -13.58 26.78 20.85
CA GLU A 65 -14.42 27.64 21.70
C GLU A 65 -13.84 27.61 23.12
N CYS A 66 -13.11 28.66 23.49
CA CYS A 66 -12.73 28.94 24.86
C CYS A 66 -13.64 30.03 25.40
N GLY A 67 -14.51 29.68 26.35
CA GLY A 67 -15.24 30.64 27.16
C GLY A 67 -14.27 31.33 28.11
N ASP A 68 -14.19 32.66 28.02
CA ASP A 68 -13.43 33.49 28.94
C ASP A 68 -14.36 34.00 30.05
N THR A 69 -14.00 33.68 31.29
CA THR A 69 -14.47 34.39 32.47
C THR A 69 -13.39 35.34 32.96
N SER A 70 -13.85 36.54 33.34
CA SER A 70 -13.25 37.48 34.29
C SER A 70 -12.53 38.71 33.71
N ASN A 71 -13.29 39.82 33.78
CA ASN A 71 -12.97 41.08 34.46
C ASN A 71 -11.78 41.93 33.96
N GLU A 72 -12.04 43.16 33.52
CA GLU A 72 -11.99 44.36 34.38
C GLU A 72 -12.02 45.70 33.59
N VAL A 73 -12.94 46.59 34.01
CA VAL A 73 -12.70 48.03 34.30
C VAL A 73 -12.90 49.10 33.20
N ARG A 74 -13.89 49.98 33.50
CA ARG A 74 -14.10 51.42 33.13
C ARG A 74 -14.51 51.74 31.68
N ASN A 75 -15.50 52.60 31.40
CA ASN A 75 -16.08 53.72 32.14
C ASN A 75 -17.53 53.98 31.69
N ASP A 76 -18.41 54.19 32.67
CA ASP A 76 -19.66 54.93 32.51
C ASP A 76 -19.36 56.43 32.36
N ILE A 77 -19.86 57.07 31.30
CA ILE A 77 -20.26 58.49 31.33
C ILE A 77 -21.58 58.62 30.57
N GLN A 78 -22.66 58.48 31.33
CA GLN A 78 -24.00 58.89 30.95
C GLN A 78 -24.20 60.36 31.34
N GLY A 79 -24.56 61.20 30.37
CA GLY A 79 -25.47 62.34 30.53
C GLY A 79 -25.06 63.49 31.45
N MET A 80 -24.51 64.55 30.87
CA MET A 80 -24.73 65.92 31.35
C MET A 80 -25.58 66.65 30.31
N ARG A 81 -26.81 66.95 30.73
CA ARG A 81 -27.81 67.74 30.02
C ARG A 81 -27.74 69.14 30.62
N ASP A 82 -27.20 70.11 29.89
CA ASP A 82 -27.24 71.52 30.28
C ASP A 82 -28.56 72.16 29.80
N PRO A 83 -29.25 72.95 30.64
CA PRO A 83 -30.41 73.71 30.22
C PRO A 83 -29.98 75.00 29.52
N VAL A 84 -30.56 75.21 28.35
CA VAL A 84 -30.60 76.49 27.64
C VAL A 84 -31.25 77.54 28.55
N GLN A 85 -30.51 78.60 28.89
CA GLN A 85 -31.08 79.88 29.32
C GLN A 85 -30.81 80.93 28.25
N GLU A 86 -31.89 81.26 27.55
CA GLU A 86 -32.00 82.34 26.60
C GLU A 86 -32.21 83.67 27.35
N GLN A 87 -31.27 84.61 27.21
CA GLN A 87 -31.53 86.03 27.49
C GLN A 87 -30.89 86.92 26.41
N LYS A 88 -31.56 88.06 26.18
CA LYS A 88 -31.75 88.71 24.89
C LYS A 88 -30.74 89.84 24.63
N ARG A 89 -30.40 89.98 23.33
CA ARG A 89 -30.26 91.22 22.54
C ARG A 89 -29.01 92.09 22.72
N GLU A 90 -28.29 92.28 21.61
CA GLU A 90 -27.66 93.57 21.25
C GLU A 90 -27.52 93.67 19.71
N GLU A 91 -27.80 94.86 19.17
CA GLU A 91 -27.85 95.21 17.74
C GLU A 91 -26.52 94.93 17.03
N ARG A 92 -26.55 94.15 15.93
CA ARG A 92 -25.44 94.05 14.98
C ARG A 92 -25.81 94.75 13.68
N THR A 93 -24.95 95.68 13.29
CA THR A 93 -24.98 96.34 11.97
C THR A 93 -24.95 95.31 10.85
N GLU A 94 -25.57 95.62 9.72
CA GLU A 94 -25.83 94.70 8.59
C GLU A 94 -24.54 94.07 8.01
N THR A 95 -23.40 94.75 8.17
CA THR A 95 -22.04 94.28 7.86
C THR A 95 -21.55 93.17 8.80
N GLY A 96 -22.00 93.12 10.05
CA GLY A 96 -21.66 92.03 10.99
C GLY A 96 -22.41 90.73 10.68
N ARG A 97 -23.67 90.84 10.24
CA ARG A 97 -24.50 89.68 9.89
C ARG A 97 -24.00 88.97 8.63
N GLN A 98 -23.53 89.72 7.64
CA GLN A 98 -22.94 89.17 6.40
C GLN A 98 -21.60 88.45 6.66
N ASN A 99 -20.78 88.96 7.59
CA ASN A 99 -19.53 88.31 7.99
C ASN A 99 -19.76 87.03 8.79
N GLU A 100 -20.77 87.01 9.68
CA GLU A 100 -21.15 85.79 10.42
C GLU A 100 -21.72 84.71 9.51
N THR A 101 -22.59 85.06 8.55
CA THR A 101 -23.10 84.09 7.57
C THR A 101 -21.97 83.53 6.69
N SER A 102 -21.00 84.38 6.30
CA SER A 102 -19.84 83.94 5.51
C SER A 102 -18.87 83.07 6.29
N GLN A 103 -18.77 83.25 7.61
CA GLN A 103 -17.95 82.39 8.48
C GLN A 103 -18.63 81.04 8.69
N LEU A 104 -19.93 81.03 8.98
CA LEU A 104 -20.70 79.79 9.15
C LEU A 104 -20.73 78.95 7.86
N GLU A 105 -20.83 79.56 6.69
CA GLU A 105 -20.73 78.84 5.41
C GLU A 105 -19.34 78.24 5.18
N ARG A 106 -18.26 78.90 5.63
CA ARG A 106 -16.90 78.35 5.53
C ARG A 106 -16.66 77.21 6.51
N GLU A 107 -17.22 77.30 7.72
CA GLU A 107 -17.15 76.25 8.74
C GLU A 107 -17.95 75.02 8.31
N LEU A 108 -19.17 75.19 7.79
CA LEU A 108 -19.96 74.07 7.24
C LEU A 108 -19.27 73.39 6.05
N ASN A 109 -18.68 74.16 5.14
CA ASN A 109 -17.89 73.60 4.02
C ASN A 109 -16.62 72.89 4.52
N ALA A 110 -15.98 73.36 5.60
CA ALA A 110 -14.82 72.69 6.19
C ALA A 110 -15.20 71.36 6.87
N ASP A 111 -16.32 71.35 7.60
CA ASP A 111 -16.86 70.14 8.24
C ASP A 111 -17.27 69.08 7.20
N GLU A 112 -17.89 69.51 6.09
CA GLU A 112 -18.21 68.61 4.97
C GLU A 112 -16.95 68.03 4.32
N GLN A 113 -15.89 68.84 4.19
CA GLN A 113 -14.60 68.40 3.64
C GLN A 113 -13.90 67.40 4.58
N GLU A 114 -13.97 67.60 5.90
CA GLU A 114 -13.45 66.67 6.90
C GLU A 114 -14.19 65.33 6.88
N GLU A 115 -15.52 65.33 6.73
CA GLU A 115 -16.32 64.10 6.61
C GLU A 115 -16.06 63.35 5.30
N GLU A 116 -15.85 64.06 4.19
CA GLU A 116 -15.37 63.49 2.91
C GLU A 116 -14.00 62.82 3.07
N ASP A 117 -13.04 63.49 3.73
CA ASP A 117 -11.70 62.96 3.95
C ASP A 117 -11.72 61.75 4.91
N ARG A 118 -12.55 61.78 5.97
CA ARG A 118 -12.79 60.61 6.83
C ARG A 118 -13.34 59.42 6.06
N LYS A 119 -14.31 59.64 5.16
CA LYS A 119 -14.85 58.58 4.29
C LYS A 119 -13.79 58.04 3.33
N ARG A 120 -12.93 58.88 2.75
CA ARG A 120 -11.82 58.44 1.88
C ARG A 120 -10.79 57.62 2.64
N ILE A 121 -10.42 58.03 3.85
CA ILE A 121 -9.48 57.30 4.71
C ILE A 121 -10.06 55.93 5.08
N LEU A 122 -11.34 55.86 5.47
CA LEU A 122 -12.03 54.60 5.76
C LEU A 122 -12.13 53.69 4.54
N ALA A 123 -12.40 54.24 3.35
CA ALA A 123 -12.45 53.50 2.10
C ALA A 123 -11.07 52.89 1.75
N LEU A 124 -9.98 53.65 1.90
CA LEU A 124 -8.62 53.16 1.71
C LEU A 124 -8.25 52.05 2.69
N TYR A 125 -8.65 52.18 3.97
CA TYR A 125 -8.43 51.14 4.98
C TYR A 125 -9.19 49.84 4.64
N LYS A 126 -10.45 49.96 4.19
CA LYS A 126 -11.25 48.81 3.76
C LYS A 126 -10.64 48.13 2.54
N GLN A 127 -10.25 48.91 1.53
CA GLN A 127 -9.58 48.40 0.33
C GLN A 127 -8.29 47.66 0.67
N LYS A 128 -7.43 48.23 1.53
CA LYS A 128 -6.18 47.59 1.96
C LYS A 128 -6.43 46.27 2.69
N ARG A 129 -7.47 46.19 3.53
CA ARG A 129 -7.87 44.95 4.22
C ARG A 129 -8.33 43.88 3.23
N ASP A 130 -9.10 44.26 2.22
CA ASP A 130 -9.59 43.35 1.18
C ASP A 130 -8.47 42.90 0.23
N GLU A 131 -7.50 43.77 -0.08
CA GLU A 131 -6.29 43.43 -0.84
C GLU A 131 -5.37 42.48 -0.06
N GLU A 132 -5.16 42.74 1.24
CA GLU A 132 -4.41 41.83 2.11
C GLU A 132 -5.10 40.47 2.25
N GLY A 133 -6.44 40.44 2.35
CA GLY A 133 -7.23 39.21 2.34
C GLY A 133 -7.04 38.41 1.05
N ARG A 134 -7.18 39.07 -0.11
CA ARG A 134 -6.95 38.46 -1.43
C ARG A 134 -5.51 37.97 -1.61
N ALA A 135 -4.52 38.72 -1.15
CA ALA A 135 -3.11 38.34 -1.22
C ALA A 135 -2.80 37.11 -0.35
N ARG A 136 -3.41 37.01 0.85
CA ARG A 136 -3.29 35.83 1.72
C ARG A 136 -3.92 34.61 1.08
N GLU A 137 -5.10 34.77 0.47
CA GLU A 137 -5.78 33.68 -0.24
C GLU A 137 -5.00 33.21 -1.47
N GLN A 138 -4.45 34.13 -2.27
CA GLN A 138 -3.58 33.78 -3.40
C GLN A 138 -2.36 32.99 -2.94
N LYS A 139 -1.68 33.39 -1.86
CA LYS A 139 -0.57 32.63 -1.29
C LYS A 139 -0.99 31.24 -0.84
N ARG A 140 -2.15 31.10 -0.19
CA ARG A 140 -2.68 29.81 0.23
C ARG A 140 -2.95 28.89 -0.97
N ASN A 141 -3.56 29.43 -2.02
CA ASN A 141 -3.85 28.67 -3.23
C ASN A 141 -2.56 28.27 -3.97
N GLN A 142 -1.59 29.18 -4.11
CA GLN A 142 -0.27 28.88 -4.68
C GLN A 142 0.42 27.74 -3.93
N LEU A 143 0.46 27.78 -2.59
CA LEU A 143 1.07 26.71 -1.80
C LEU A 143 0.35 25.37 -2.01
N GLN A 144 -0.97 25.37 -2.17
CA GLN A 144 -1.73 24.16 -2.43
C GLN A 144 -1.45 23.61 -3.84
N ASP A 145 -1.35 24.48 -4.84
CA ASP A 145 -1.01 24.11 -6.21
C ASP A 145 0.42 23.57 -6.31
N ASP A 146 1.39 24.22 -5.67
CA ASP A 146 2.78 23.75 -5.58
C ASP A 146 2.87 22.36 -4.92
N GLN A 147 2.12 22.13 -3.84
CA GLN A 147 2.07 20.81 -3.20
C GLN A 147 1.48 19.75 -4.13
N ARG A 148 0.39 20.08 -4.84
CA ARG A 148 -0.24 19.17 -5.81
C ARG A 148 0.70 18.86 -6.97
N GLU A 149 1.42 19.85 -7.47
CA GLU A 149 2.38 19.68 -8.57
C GLU A 149 3.56 18.82 -8.15
N ARG A 150 4.10 19.01 -6.93
CA ARG A 150 5.15 18.14 -6.39
C ARG A 150 4.69 16.68 -6.26
N ILE A 151 3.46 16.45 -5.81
CA ILE A 151 2.88 15.09 -5.73
C ILE A 151 2.73 14.48 -7.13
N ARG A 152 2.23 15.27 -8.09
CA ARG A 152 2.09 14.84 -9.49
C ARG A 152 3.45 14.49 -10.09
N ALA A 153 4.44 15.38 -9.98
CA ALA A 153 5.78 15.17 -10.49
C ALA A 153 6.46 13.93 -9.86
N SER A 154 6.28 13.72 -8.55
CA SER A 154 6.78 12.52 -7.87
C SER A 154 6.13 11.23 -8.39
N LYS A 155 4.82 11.26 -8.62
CA LYS A 155 4.07 10.14 -9.20
C LYS A 155 4.52 9.85 -10.64
N ASP A 156 4.63 10.88 -11.47
CA ASP A 156 5.05 10.76 -12.87
C ASP A 156 6.49 10.21 -12.97
N LEU A 157 7.38 10.63 -12.06
CA LEU A 157 8.73 10.09 -11.97
C LEU A 157 8.73 8.59 -11.62
N MET A 158 7.91 8.17 -10.65
CA MET A 158 7.77 6.76 -10.29
C MET A 158 7.18 5.93 -11.44
N GLU A 159 6.22 6.47 -12.17
CA GLU A 159 5.60 5.81 -13.32
C GLU A 159 6.58 5.70 -14.50
N ALA A 160 7.34 6.76 -14.79
CA ALA A 160 8.43 6.74 -15.76
C ALA A 160 9.50 5.69 -15.40
N LYS A 161 9.87 5.58 -14.12
CA LYS A 161 10.81 4.54 -13.67
C LYS A 161 10.24 3.14 -13.88
N ARG A 162 8.97 2.91 -13.53
CA ARG A 162 8.32 1.60 -13.68
C ARG A 162 8.24 1.17 -15.14
N THR A 163 7.87 2.09 -16.03
CA THR A 163 7.80 1.82 -17.48
C THR A 163 9.18 1.54 -18.08
N LEU A 164 10.23 2.26 -17.67
CA LEU A 164 11.60 1.97 -18.06
C LEU A 164 12.04 0.56 -17.62
N GLU A 165 11.78 0.18 -16.37
CA GLU A 165 12.08 -1.16 -15.85
C GLU A 165 11.30 -2.26 -16.58
N GLU A 166 10.01 -2.04 -16.87
CA GLU A 166 9.19 -2.97 -17.63
C GLU A 166 9.70 -3.15 -19.06
N ASN A 167 10.08 -2.05 -19.72
CA ASN A 167 10.69 -2.08 -21.04
C ASN A 167 12.03 -2.83 -21.05
N GLN A 168 12.86 -2.64 -20.02
CA GLN A 168 14.10 -3.41 -19.87
C GLN A 168 13.82 -4.90 -19.69
N ARG A 169 12.84 -5.28 -18.86
CA ARG A 169 12.43 -6.68 -18.68
C ARG A 169 11.89 -7.28 -19.97
N LYS A 170 11.08 -6.52 -20.72
CA LYS A 170 10.57 -6.94 -22.03
C LYS A 170 11.71 -7.24 -23.00
N ARG A 171 12.66 -6.33 -23.15
CA ARG A 171 13.85 -6.54 -23.99
C ARG A 171 14.67 -7.77 -23.58
N MET A 172 14.86 -7.99 -22.28
CA MET A 172 15.54 -9.20 -21.81
C MET A 172 14.77 -10.49 -22.10
N MET A 173 13.44 -10.47 -21.98
CA MET A 173 12.61 -11.63 -22.31
C MET A 173 12.60 -11.91 -23.81
N GLU A 174 12.46 -10.87 -24.63
CA GLU A 174 12.51 -10.98 -26.09
C GLU A 174 13.87 -11.51 -26.56
N SER A 175 14.98 -11.02 -25.99
CA SER A 175 16.31 -11.57 -26.26
C SER A 175 16.38 -13.06 -25.91
N ARG A 176 15.88 -13.48 -24.73
CA ARG A 176 15.89 -14.90 -24.35
C ARG A 176 15.02 -15.77 -25.28
N ILE A 177 13.90 -15.25 -25.75
CA ILE A 177 13.04 -15.96 -26.70
C ILE A 177 13.76 -16.10 -28.04
N ALA A 178 14.39 -15.02 -28.53
CA ALA A 178 15.16 -15.03 -29.76
C ALA A 178 16.34 -16.02 -29.68
N ASP A 179 17.11 -16.01 -28.58
CA ASP A 179 18.20 -16.95 -28.34
C ASP A 179 17.72 -18.40 -28.34
N GLN A 180 16.58 -18.67 -27.67
CA GLN A 180 15.98 -20.01 -27.67
C GLN A 180 15.47 -20.43 -29.04
N GLU A 181 14.92 -19.51 -29.82
CA GLU A 181 14.46 -19.79 -31.17
C GLU A 181 15.63 -20.05 -32.11
N GLU A 182 16.71 -19.27 -32.01
CA GLU A 182 17.93 -19.50 -32.77
C GLU A 182 18.59 -20.83 -32.38
N GLU A 183 18.64 -21.17 -31.09
CA GLU A 183 19.13 -22.47 -30.62
C GLU A 183 18.26 -23.62 -31.16
N LYS A 184 16.94 -23.47 -31.21
CA LYS A 184 16.03 -24.46 -31.81
C LYS A 184 16.31 -24.62 -33.31
N ARG A 185 16.43 -23.52 -34.05
CA ARG A 185 16.78 -23.56 -35.48
C ARG A 185 18.15 -24.22 -35.70
N ALA A 186 19.14 -23.94 -34.85
CA ALA A 186 20.46 -24.57 -34.91
C ALA A 186 20.38 -26.08 -34.62
N ARG A 187 19.63 -26.48 -33.59
CA ARG A 187 19.37 -27.89 -33.26
C ARG A 187 18.66 -28.63 -34.40
N GLU A 188 17.71 -28.00 -35.07
CA GLU A 188 17.03 -28.56 -36.24
C GLU A 188 17.98 -28.75 -37.42
N ARG A 189 18.86 -27.77 -37.71
CA ARG A 189 19.91 -27.93 -38.72
C ARG A 189 20.84 -29.11 -38.43
N ILE A 190 21.24 -29.29 -37.17
CA ILE A 190 22.07 -30.43 -36.75
C ILE A 190 21.29 -31.74 -36.93
N ARG A 191 20.01 -31.77 -36.54
CA ARG A 191 19.16 -32.97 -36.69
C ARG A 191 19.01 -33.36 -38.16
N GLN A 192 18.78 -32.39 -39.06
CA GLN A 192 18.73 -32.63 -40.50
C GLN A 192 20.05 -33.21 -41.00
N ARG A 193 21.19 -32.60 -40.62
CA ARG A 193 22.51 -33.08 -41.02
C ARG A 193 22.83 -34.51 -40.53
N ILE A 194 22.39 -34.87 -39.33
CA ILE A 194 22.50 -36.24 -38.80
C ILE A 194 21.58 -37.19 -39.56
N ALA A 195 20.35 -36.78 -39.87
CA ALA A 195 19.42 -37.60 -40.64
C ALA A 195 19.95 -37.86 -42.06
N ASP A 196 20.53 -36.86 -42.71
CA ASP A 196 21.15 -36.96 -44.02
C ASP A 196 22.39 -37.85 -44.00
N ASP A 197 23.33 -37.68 -43.05
CA ASP A 197 24.49 -38.57 -42.89
C ASP A 197 24.05 -40.01 -42.57
N ARG A 198 23.00 -40.17 -41.74
CA ARG A 198 22.40 -41.49 -41.44
C ARG A 198 21.78 -42.11 -42.70
N ALA A 199 21.09 -41.33 -43.52
CA ALA A 199 20.49 -41.79 -44.77
C ALA A 199 21.55 -42.11 -45.83
N GLU A 200 22.62 -41.32 -45.92
CA GLU A 200 23.74 -41.50 -46.85
C GLU A 200 24.55 -42.75 -46.51
N ARG A 201 24.90 -42.97 -45.24
CA ARG A 201 25.52 -44.24 -44.79
C ARG A 201 24.61 -45.44 -45.07
N ARG A 202 23.29 -45.29 -44.88
CA ARG A 202 22.32 -46.35 -45.16
C ARG A 202 22.19 -46.65 -46.66
N ARG A 203 22.27 -45.62 -47.53
CA ARG A 203 22.38 -45.78 -48.99
C ARG A 203 23.69 -46.47 -49.39
N ARG A 204 24.82 -46.07 -48.79
CA ARG A 204 26.14 -46.65 -49.05
C ARG A 204 26.25 -48.12 -48.64
N LEU A 205 25.49 -48.55 -47.63
CA LEU A 205 25.41 -49.94 -47.17
C LEU A 205 24.33 -50.78 -47.88
N GLY A 206 23.59 -50.23 -48.84
CA GLY A 206 22.65 -50.99 -49.68
C GLY A 206 21.40 -51.55 -48.97
N LEU A 207 20.98 -50.98 -47.84
CA LEU A 207 19.79 -51.46 -47.10
C LEU A 207 18.47 -50.85 -47.63
N PRO A 208 17.39 -51.64 -47.84
CA PRO A 208 16.08 -51.15 -48.28
C PRO A 208 15.46 -50.15 -47.29
N GLN A 209 14.59 -49.27 -47.78
CA GLN A 209 13.92 -48.22 -47.01
C GLN A 209 12.98 -48.81 -45.94
N GLU A 210 13.19 -48.48 -44.66
CA GLU A 210 12.24 -48.81 -43.60
C GLU A 210 11.22 -47.70 -43.50
N ASN A 211 9.97 -48.05 -43.80
CA ASN A 211 8.81 -47.33 -43.29
C ASN A 211 8.77 -47.46 -41.76
N PRO A 212 8.39 -46.41 -41.01
CA PRO A 212 8.27 -46.48 -39.55
C PRO A 212 6.95 -47.18 -39.13
N ALA A 213 6.58 -48.26 -39.80
CA ALA A 213 5.40 -49.06 -39.51
C ALA A 213 5.68 -50.54 -39.85
N GLY A 214 6.02 -51.34 -38.84
CA GLY A 214 6.06 -52.79 -38.93
C GLY A 214 7.46 -53.42 -38.82
N ALA A 215 7.92 -53.65 -37.58
CA ALA A 215 8.89 -54.69 -37.28
C ALA A 215 8.57 -55.31 -35.92
N SER A 216 7.63 -56.26 -35.95
CA SER A 216 7.39 -57.23 -34.89
C SER A 216 8.48 -58.29 -34.92
N VAL A 217 9.26 -58.40 -33.85
CA VAL A 217 10.10 -59.58 -33.58
C VAL A 217 9.39 -60.44 -32.52
N PRO A 218 9.22 -61.76 -32.72
CA PRO A 218 8.60 -62.62 -31.71
C PRO A 218 9.66 -63.01 -30.68
N ILE A 219 9.50 -62.54 -29.43
CA ILE A 219 10.25 -63.06 -28.29
C ILE A 219 9.26 -63.82 -27.41
N ILE A 220 9.52 -65.12 -27.33
CA ILE A 220 8.81 -66.11 -26.53
C ILE A 220 9.02 -65.79 -25.05
N THR A 221 7.91 -65.63 -24.32
CA THR A 221 7.87 -65.56 -22.85
C THR A 221 8.22 -66.91 -22.23
N PRO A 222 8.74 -66.93 -20.99
CA PRO A 222 7.81 -67.34 -19.95
C PRO A 222 7.85 -66.46 -18.69
N THR A 223 6.65 -66.19 -18.18
CA THR A 223 6.30 -66.13 -16.74
C THR A 223 7.09 -65.20 -15.81
N LYS A 224 6.58 -63.99 -15.63
CA LYS A 224 5.98 -63.52 -14.35
C LYS A 224 5.25 -62.21 -14.62
N GLN A 225 3.97 -62.32 -14.94
CA GLN A 225 3.08 -61.16 -14.99
C GLN A 225 2.87 -60.66 -13.56
N VAL A 226 3.58 -59.60 -13.18
CA VAL A 226 3.10 -58.69 -12.14
C VAL A 226 2.55 -57.50 -12.90
N LYS A 227 1.22 -57.41 -12.96
CA LYS A 227 0.52 -56.21 -13.43
C LYS A 227 1.10 -55.00 -12.69
N PRO A 228 1.41 -53.87 -13.35
CA PRO A 228 1.72 -52.64 -12.63
C PRO A 228 0.49 -52.30 -11.78
N VAL A 229 0.61 -52.46 -10.48
CA VAL A 229 -0.39 -51.99 -9.54
C VAL A 229 -0.38 -50.47 -9.70
N GLU A 230 -1.40 -49.91 -10.36
CA GLU A 230 -1.71 -48.50 -10.22
C GLU A 230 -1.83 -48.25 -8.72
N ARG A 231 -0.82 -47.58 -8.15
CA ARG A 231 -0.84 -47.20 -6.74
C ARG A 231 -1.98 -46.20 -6.59
N VAL A 232 -3.15 -46.68 -6.19
CA VAL A 232 -4.27 -45.82 -5.79
C VAL A 232 -3.78 -45.03 -4.59
N VAL A 233 -3.50 -43.75 -4.81
CA VAL A 233 -3.13 -42.84 -3.73
C VAL A 233 -4.38 -42.62 -2.90
N THR A 234 -4.35 -43.06 -1.64
CA THR A 234 -5.49 -42.88 -0.73
C THR A 234 -5.39 -41.53 -0.02
N SER A 235 -6.54 -40.94 0.34
CA SER A 235 -6.58 -39.69 1.12
C SER A 235 -5.79 -39.78 2.43
N GLU A 236 -5.72 -40.97 3.03
CA GLU A 236 -4.94 -41.24 4.24
C GLU A 236 -3.44 -41.09 4.02
N GLN A 237 -2.91 -41.48 2.85
CA GLN A 237 -1.48 -41.27 2.54
C GLN A 237 -1.11 -39.78 2.47
N LEU A 238 -2.01 -38.96 1.92
CA LEU A 238 -1.84 -37.50 1.90
C LEU A 238 -1.86 -36.93 3.32
N ARG A 239 -2.78 -37.39 4.16
CA ARG A 239 -2.88 -37.01 5.57
C ARG A 239 -1.63 -37.40 6.36
N ASP A 240 -1.07 -38.57 6.11
CA ASP A 240 0.13 -39.06 6.80
C ASP A 240 1.38 -38.25 6.45
N CYS A 241 1.53 -37.81 5.21
CA CYS A 241 2.61 -36.88 4.83
C CYS A 241 2.47 -35.54 5.56
N LEU A 242 1.25 -34.97 5.60
CA LEU A 242 0.98 -33.71 6.31
C LEU A 242 1.20 -33.87 7.82
N ARG A 243 0.76 -35.00 8.41
CA ARG A 243 0.98 -35.32 9.83
C ARG A 243 2.46 -35.44 10.16
N THR A 244 3.24 -36.11 9.31
CA THR A 244 4.69 -36.26 9.47
C THR A 244 5.38 -34.90 9.43
N LEU A 245 4.98 -34.04 8.47
CA LEU A 245 5.47 -32.67 8.34
C LEU A 245 5.19 -31.85 9.62
N LYS A 246 3.97 -31.93 10.17
CA LYS A 246 3.60 -31.25 11.43
C LYS A 246 4.32 -31.84 12.65
N LYS A 247 4.49 -33.17 12.71
CA LYS A 247 5.13 -33.88 13.84
C LYS A 247 6.62 -33.59 13.93
N ASN A 248 7.30 -33.41 12.81
CA ASN A 248 8.74 -33.16 12.77
C ASN A 248 9.11 -31.70 13.04
N HIS A 249 8.14 -30.78 12.93
CA HIS A 249 8.32 -29.34 13.14
C HIS A 249 7.33 -28.78 14.17
N LYS A 250 7.13 -29.49 15.29
CA LYS A 250 6.20 -29.09 16.36
C LYS A 250 6.53 -27.74 16.98
N ASP A 251 7.82 -27.42 17.08
CA ASP A 251 8.31 -26.18 17.70
C ASP A 251 8.25 -24.97 16.76
N ASP A 252 8.04 -25.20 15.46
CA ASP A 252 8.00 -24.16 14.43
C ASP A 252 6.73 -24.29 13.58
N SER A 253 5.59 -24.07 14.24
CA SER A 253 4.27 -24.05 13.61
C SER A 253 4.20 -23.06 12.43
N ALA A 254 4.89 -21.91 12.54
CA ALA A 254 4.96 -20.92 11.46
C ALA A 254 5.63 -21.46 10.19
N ARG A 255 6.65 -22.32 10.32
CA ARG A 255 7.27 -23.00 9.18
C ARG A 255 6.35 -24.05 8.58
N VAL A 256 5.62 -24.81 9.40
CA VAL A 256 4.60 -25.77 8.93
C VAL A 256 3.49 -25.06 8.15
N THR A 257 2.97 -23.94 8.68
CA THR A 257 1.96 -23.14 7.98
C THR A 257 2.47 -22.61 6.64
N ARG A 258 3.71 -22.11 6.58
CA ARG A 258 4.32 -21.66 5.31
C ARG A 258 4.50 -22.80 4.30
N ALA A 259 4.79 -24.01 4.77
CA ALA A 259 4.88 -25.20 3.94
C ALA A 259 3.52 -25.54 3.33
N TYR A 260 2.47 -25.63 4.16
CA TYR A 260 1.10 -25.91 3.73
C TYR A 260 0.57 -24.87 2.73
N GLN A 261 0.79 -23.58 2.99
CA GLN A 261 0.44 -22.51 2.05
C GLN A 261 1.15 -22.67 0.70
N THR A 262 2.42 -23.08 0.71
CA THR A 262 3.20 -23.27 -0.51
C THR A 262 2.72 -24.49 -1.29
N LEU A 263 2.45 -25.61 -0.61
CA LEU A 263 1.86 -26.81 -1.21
C LEU A 263 0.49 -26.51 -1.83
N LEU A 264 -0.37 -25.80 -1.10
CA LEU A 264 -1.69 -25.38 -1.58
C LEU A 264 -1.58 -24.49 -2.81
N LYS A 265 -0.63 -23.54 -2.83
CA LYS A 265 -0.40 -22.66 -3.98
C LYS A 265 0.03 -23.45 -5.21
N ILE A 266 0.90 -24.44 -5.05
CA ILE A 266 1.36 -25.31 -6.15
C ILE A 266 0.17 -26.06 -6.75
N ILE A 267 -0.62 -26.74 -5.92
CA ILE A 267 -1.81 -27.49 -6.37
C ILE A 267 -2.83 -26.55 -7.02
N ALA A 268 -3.16 -25.44 -6.37
CA ALA A 268 -4.14 -24.49 -6.88
C ALA A 268 -3.75 -23.90 -8.24
N ASN A 269 -2.45 -23.65 -8.48
CA ASN A 269 -1.98 -23.17 -9.77
C ASN A 269 -2.16 -24.22 -10.88
N ILE A 270 -1.93 -25.51 -10.58
CA ILE A 270 -2.13 -26.62 -11.52
C ILE A 270 -3.62 -26.82 -11.82
N VAL A 271 -4.47 -26.84 -10.79
CA VAL A 271 -5.93 -27.01 -10.96
C VAL A 271 -6.50 -25.88 -11.81
N LYS A 272 -6.03 -24.63 -11.61
CA LYS A 272 -6.47 -23.48 -12.42
C LYS A 272 -5.95 -23.53 -13.86
N ASN A 273 -4.72 -23.99 -14.06
CA ASN A 273 -4.04 -23.94 -15.37
C ASN A 273 -3.28 -25.24 -15.67
N PRO A 274 -3.97 -26.36 -15.94
CA PRO A 274 -3.32 -27.67 -16.09
C PRO A 274 -2.48 -27.80 -17.37
N ALA A 275 -2.83 -27.06 -18.42
CA ALA A 275 -2.11 -27.09 -19.69
C ALA A 275 -0.71 -26.44 -19.57
N GLU A 276 -0.49 -25.56 -18.61
CA GLU A 276 0.70 -24.71 -18.56
C GLU A 276 1.91 -25.40 -17.91
N ASP A 277 3.00 -25.57 -18.68
CA ASP A 277 4.20 -26.30 -18.22
C ASP A 277 4.92 -25.62 -17.06
N LYS A 278 4.81 -24.29 -16.92
CA LYS A 278 5.50 -23.53 -15.86
C LYS A 278 5.01 -23.93 -14.46
N PHE A 279 3.74 -24.33 -14.33
CA PHE A 279 3.14 -24.75 -13.06
C PHE A 279 3.34 -26.23 -12.78
N ARG A 280 3.65 -27.02 -13.82
CA ARG A 280 3.94 -28.45 -13.73
C ARG A 280 5.42 -28.74 -13.50
N ARG A 281 6.28 -27.72 -13.45
CA ARG A 281 7.73 -27.86 -13.28
C ARG A 281 8.21 -27.00 -12.12
N ILE A 282 8.76 -27.65 -11.10
CA ILE A 282 9.29 -27.00 -9.90
C ILE A 282 10.79 -27.27 -9.83
N ARG A 283 11.58 -26.23 -9.62
CA ARG A 283 13.04 -26.35 -9.48
C ARG A 283 13.39 -26.61 -8.02
N LEU A 284 14.00 -27.75 -7.71
CA LEU A 284 14.38 -28.12 -6.34
C LEU A 284 15.45 -27.18 -5.75
N SER A 285 16.29 -26.58 -6.60
CA SER A 285 17.30 -25.61 -6.16
C SER A 285 16.75 -24.21 -5.85
N ASN A 286 15.46 -23.94 -6.10
CA ASN A 286 14.87 -22.65 -5.77
C ASN A 286 14.88 -22.48 -4.24
N PRO A 287 15.50 -21.42 -3.69
CA PRO A 287 15.66 -21.27 -2.24
C PRO A 287 14.33 -21.20 -1.49
N ILE A 288 13.30 -20.58 -2.09
CA ILE A 288 11.97 -20.46 -1.50
C ILE A 288 11.31 -21.83 -1.41
N PHE A 289 11.35 -22.61 -2.50
CA PHE A 289 10.79 -23.96 -2.50
C PHE A 289 11.57 -24.88 -1.56
N LYS A 290 12.90 -24.81 -1.60
CA LYS A 290 13.79 -25.63 -0.78
C LYS A 290 13.56 -25.40 0.71
N ASP A 291 13.48 -24.15 1.15
CA ASP A 291 13.26 -23.83 2.57
C ASP A 291 11.84 -24.21 3.05
N ARG A 292 10.82 -23.99 2.21
CA ARG A 292 9.42 -24.18 2.61
C ARG A 292 8.89 -25.59 2.44
N VAL A 293 9.37 -26.37 1.48
CA VAL A 293 8.82 -27.70 1.15
C VAL A 293 9.94 -28.70 0.87
N GLY A 294 10.95 -28.30 0.10
CA GLY A 294 11.98 -29.22 -0.41
C GLY A 294 12.88 -29.84 0.66
N ASN A 295 13.12 -29.14 1.78
CA ASN A 295 13.89 -29.64 2.92
C ASN A 295 13.01 -30.25 4.03
N LEU A 296 11.69 -30.17 3.92
CA LEU A 296 10.78 -30.67 4.95
C LEU A 296 10.38 -32.11 4.62
N GLN A 297 10.57 -33.00 5.60
CA GLN A 297 10.15 -34.39 5.47
C GLN A 297 8.62 -34.47 5.36
N GLY A 298 8.12 -35.25 4.40
CA GLY A 298 6.70 -35.28 4.03
C GLY A 298 6.30 -34.23 2.98
N GLY A 299 7.06 -33.15 2.79
CA GLY A 299 6.72 -32.09 1.83
C GLY A 299 6.91 -32.51 0.37
N THR A 300 8.06 -33.10 0.04
CA THR A 300 8.33 -33.63 -1.30
C THR A 300 7.55 -34.92 -1.57
N GLU A 301 7.41 -35.77 -0.56
CA GLU A 301 6.64 -37.02 -0.64
C GLU A 301 5.17 -36.74 -0.96
N PHE A 302 4.59 -35.71 -0.33
CA PHE A 302 3.23 -35.27 -0.62
C PHE A 302 3.07 -34.86 -2.09
N LEU A 303 4.03 -34.13 -2.67
CA LEU A 303 3.98 -33.77 -4.08
C LEU A 303 4.13 -35.00 -4.99
N GLU A 304 4.98 -35.95 -4.62
CA GLU A 304 5.10 -37.22 -5.35
C GLU A 304 3.80 -38.02 -5.36
N LEU A 305 3.09 -38.07 -4.21
CA LEU A 305 1.75 -38.65 -4.12
C LEU A 305 0.72 -37.91 -4.98
N CYS A 306 0.83 -36.59 -5.11
CA CYS A 306 -0.03 -35.80 -6.00
C CYS A 306 0.26 -36.03 -7.51
N GLY A 307 1.29 -36.82 -7.85
CA GLY A 307 1.63 -37.17 -9.25
C GLY A 307 2.88 -36.47 -9.79
N PHE A 308 3.62 -35.73 -8.96
CA PHE A 308 4.92 -35.20 -9.38
C PHE A 308 6.00 -36.30 -9.41
N GLN A 309 6.93 -36.17 -10.36
CA GLN A 309 8.08 -37.06 -10.50
C GLN A 309 9.37 -36.30 -10.22
N ARG A 310 10.20 -36.85 -9.33
CA ARG A 310 11.51 -36.29 -9.03
C ARG A 310 12.50 -36.68 -10.12
N LEU A 311 12.96 -35.68 -10.87
CA LEU A 311 13.94 -35.84 -11.93
C LEU A 311 15.34 -35.60 -11.34
N SER A 312 15.87 -36.61 -10.65
CA SER A 312 17.14 -36.56 -9.91
C SER A 312 18.33 -36.08 -10.75
N ALA A 313 18.33 -36.36 -12.06
CA ALA A 313 19.38 -35.94 -12.98
C ALA A 313 19.38 -34.42 -13.28
N SER A 314 18.26 -33.73 -13.10
CA SER A 314 18.14 -32.30 -13.46
C SER A 314 17.81 -31.39 -12.29
N GLY A 315 17.48 -31.95 -11.12
CA GLY A 315 17.08 -31.16 -9.94
C GLY A 315 15.70 -30.50 -10.11
N TYR A 316 14.83 -31.08 -10.95
CA TYR A 316 13.46 -30.64 -11.13
C TYR A 316 12.47 -31.68 -10.62
N LEU A 317 11.33 -31.19 -10.14
CA LEU A 317 10.14 -31.97 -9.84
C LEU A 317 9.10 -31.64 -10.92
N VAL A 318 8.66 -32.64 -11.67
CA VAL A 318 7.84 -32.44 -12.88
C VAL A 318 6.58 -33.29 -12.82
N MET A 319 5.43 -32.70 -13.12
CA MET A 319 4.16 -33.40 -13.28
C MET A 319 3.87 -33.64 -14.77
N PRO A 320 3.91 -34.91 -15.24
CA PRO A 320 3.50 -35.25 -16.61
C PRO A 320 2.02 -34.96 -16.85
N ARG A 321 1.65 -34.66 -18.10
CA ARG A 321 0.25 -34.40 -18.47
C ARG A 321 -0.64 -35.62 -18.22
N ASP A 322 -0.09 -36.81 -18.44
CA ASP A 322 -0.81 -38.08 -18.33
C ASP A 322 -1.12 -38.47 -16.87
N ARG A 323 -0.54 -37.76 -15.90
CA ARG A 323 -0.70 -38.03 -14.47
C ARG A 323 -1.45 -36.93 -13.72
N ILE A 324 -2.10 -36.01 -14.44
CA ILE A 324 -2.93 -34.97 -13.82
C ILE A 324 -4.27 -35.58 -13.45
N ASP A 325 -4.43 -35.94 -12.19
CA ASP A 325 -5.72 -36.34 -11.63
C ASP A 325 -6.34 -35.17 -10.86
N MET A 326 -7.37 -34.55 -11.46
CA MET A 326 -8.05 -33.41 -10.85
C MET A 326 -8.81 -33.77 -9.57
N THR A 327 -9.30 -35.01 -9.46
CA THR A 327 -10.02 -35.45 -8.26
C THR A 327 -9.05 -35.57 -7.09
N LEU A 328 -7.89 -36.17 -7.33
CA LEU A 328 -6.81 -36.28 -6.36
C LEU A 328 -6.25 -34.91 -5.96
N LEU A 329 -6.02 -34.01 -6.92
CA LEU A 329 -5.51 -32.67 -6.64
C LEU A 329 -6.49 -31.83 -5.82
N ASN A 330 -7.79 -31.91 -6.12
CA ASN A 330 -8.82 -31.24 -5.32
C ASN A 330 -8.91 -31.84 -3.90
N ALA A 331 -8.86 -33.16 -3.77
CA ALA A 331 -8.82 -33.83 -2.46
C ALA A 331 -7.59 -33.41 -1.65
N ALA A 332 -6.40 -33.39 -2.29
CA ALA A 332 -5.16 -32.92 -1.67
C ALA A 332 -5.25 -31.47 -1.19
N GLY A 333 -5.90 -30.58 -1.96
CA GLY A 333 -6.18 -29.21 -1.56
C GLY A 333 -7.06 -29.11 -0.31
N VAL A 334 -8.13 -29.91 -0.23
CA VAL A 334 -9.04 -29.99 0.93
C VAL A 334 -8.32 -30.52 2.17
N GLU A 335 -7.46 -31.53 2.01
CA GLU A 335 -6.68 -32.09 3.12
C GLU A 335 -5.66 -31.09 3.68
N ILE A 336 -4.98 -30.33 2.81
CA ILE A 336 -4.08 -29.25 3.27
C ILE A 336 -4.86 -28.15 3.99
N ALA A 337 -6.01 -27.73 3.46
CA ALA A 337 -6.84 -26.70 4.10
C ALA A 337 -7.33 -27.17 5.47
N SER A 338 -7.80 -28.42 5.55
CA SER A 338 -8.18 -29.07 6.81
C SER A 338 -7.01 -29.14 7.79
N ALA A 339 -5.79 -29.39 7.32
CA ALA A 339 -4.58 -29.41 8.16
C ALA A 339 -4.18 -28.05 8.71
N MET A 340 -4.52 -26.97 8.00
CA MET A 340 -4.27 -25.60 8.42
C MET A 340 -5.31 -25.10 9.43
N GLU A 341 -6.59 -25.43 9.20
CA GLU A 341 -7.70 -24.97 10.03
C GLU A 341 -7.89 -25.82 11.29
N ASN A 342 -7.60 -27.11 11.23
CA ASN A 342 -7.83 -28.03 12.35
C ASN A 342 -6.60 -28.15 13.26
N PRO A 343 -6.66 -27.69 14.53
CA PRO A 343 -5.57 -27.82 15.49
C PRO A 343 -5.24 -29.30 15.78
N TYR A 344 -6.25 -30.17 15.75
CA TYR A 344 -6.15 -31.60 16.04
C TYR A 344 -5.83 -32.47 14.82
N PHE A 345 -5.51 -31.85 13.67
CA PHE A 345 -5.12 -32.59 12.48
C PHE A 345 -3.97 -33.57 12.77
N GLY A 346 -4.26 -34.88 12.67
CA GLY A 346 -3.32 -35.97 12.94
C GLY A 346 -3.37 -36.61 14.33
N LEU A 347 -4.23 -36.14 15.25
CA LEU A 347 -4.36 -36.71 16.61
C LEU A 347 -5.41 -37.85 16.74
N LEU A 348 -6.25 -38.07 15.73
CA LEU A 348 -7.44 -38.95 15.83
C LEU A 348 -7.43 -40.19 14.90
N SER A 349 -6.29 -40.57 14.35
CA SER A 349 -6.20 -41.76 13.49
C SER A 349 -5.69 -42.94 14.32
N LYS A 350 -6.49 -44.03 14.33
CA LYS A 350 -6.29 -45.26 15.11
C LYS A 350 -5.00 -46.00 14.79
#